data_AF-A0A060XJI7-F1
#
_entry.id   AF-A0A060XJI7-F1
#
_cell.length_a   1.000
_cell.length_b   1.000
_cell.length_c   1.000
_cell.angle_alpha   90.00
_cell.angle_beta   90.00
_cell.angle_gamma   90.00
#
_symmetry.space_group_name_H-M   'P 1'
#
loop_
_entity.id
_entity.type
_entity.pdbx_description
1 polymer ?
#
loop_
_entity_poly.entity_id
_entity_poly.type
_entity_poly.pdbx_seq_one_letter_code
_entity_poly.pdbx_strand_id
1 'polypeptide(L)'
;MMRLACCTVLLFVLRLLVGLPWFQVLPSILIFYLGSGGWKFIHIFAKTIGRDVHAAGVLIKVKWNVKRHLRERNTLPKIFAETVRRHGDKTALIFEGTGEKWSFRQLDEYSNRVANLLLQRGFVEGDVVALFMESRSQYVGLWLGMAKIGVEAALINFNLRLEALVHCVTISNAKAVVFGSELTKGEERGGGGRRGWRSR
;
A
#
# COMPACT_ATOMS: atom_id res chain seq x y z
N MET A 1 -17.60 15.29 22.99
CA MET A 1 -17.16 14.34 24.02
C MET A 1 -17.39 14.85 25.45
N MET A 2 -17.02 16.09 25.79
CA MET A 2 -17.20 16.66 27.14
C MET A 2 -18.65 16.66 27.67
N ARG A 3 -19.65 16.85 26.77
CA ARG A 3 -21.08 16.81 27.14
C ARG A 3 -21.58 15.41 27.53
N LEU A 4 -21.16 14.37 26.81
CA LEU A 4 -21.52 12.98 27.11
C LEU A 4 -20.93 12.53 28.45
N ALA A 5 -19.65 12.81 28.68
CA ALA A 5 -18.97 12.46 29.94
C ALA A 5 -19.60 13.16 31.15
N CYS A 6 -19.96 14.44 31.02
CA CYS A 6 -20.63 15.17 32.10
C CYS A 6 -22.04 14.61 32.39
N CYS A 7 -22.79 14.20 31.36
CA CYS A 7 -24.12 13.60 31.52
C CYS A 7 -24.07 12.19 32.14
N THR A 8 -23.11 11.36 31.73
CA THR A 8 -22.94 10.02 32.29
C THR A 8 -22.48 10.09 33.74
N VAL A 9 -21.61 11.03 34.10
CA VAL A 9 -21.19 11.27 35.49
C VAL A 9 -22.36 11.81 36.33
N LEU A 10 -23.10 12.80 35.83
CA LEU A 10 -24.25 13.37 36.53
C LEU A 10 -25.34 12.33 36.81
N LEU A 11 -25.68 11.50 35.83
CA LEU A 11 -26.72 10.46 35.98
C LEU A 11 -26.24 9.27 36.81
N PHE A 12 -24.94 8.97 36.82
CA PHE A 12 -24.34 7.96 37.72
C PHE A 12 -24.33 8.43 39.18
N VAL A 13 -24.00 9.70 39.44
CA VAL A 13 -24.06 10.32 40.77
C VAL A 13 -25.50 10.43 41.27
N LEU A 14 -26.44 10.85 40.41
CA LEU A 14 -27.87 10.91 40.75
C LEU A 14 -28.43 9.52 41.08
N ARG A 15 -27.98 8.47 40.37
CA ARG A 15 -28.36 7.09 40.65
C ARG A 15 -27.85 6.62 42.02
N LEU A 16 -26.59 6.91 42.35
CA LEU A 16 -25.99 6.55 43.65
C LEU A 16 -26.75 7.19 44.83
N LEU A 17 -27.32 8.38 44.62
CA LEU A 17 -28.10 9.11 45.63
C LEU A 17 -29.58 8.70 45.68
N VAL A 18 -30.19 8.34 44.55
CA VAL A 18 -31.65 8.13 44.42
C VAL A 18 -32.04 6.64 44.30
N GLY A 19 -31.08 5.72 44.15
CA GLY A 19 -31.34 4.28 44.12
C GLY A 19 -32.00 3.75 42.84
N LEU A 20 -31.92 4.49 41.73
CA LEU A 20 -32.61 4.17 40.48
C LEU A 20 -32.13 2.84 39.84
N PRO A 21 -33.06 1.99 39.37
CA PRO A 21 -32.71 0.76 38.68
C PRO A 21 -32.09 1.04 37.30
N TRP A 22 -31.12 0.21 36.89
CA TRP A 22 -30.36 0.40 35.64
C TRP A 22 -31.20 0.52 34.37
N PHE A 23 -32.39 -0.11 34.34
CA PHE A 23 -33.28 -0.06 33.18
C PHE A 23 -33.85 1.35 32.95
N GLN A 24 -33.94 2.20 33.97
CA GLN A 24 -34.44 3.58 33.85
C GLN A 24 -33.31 4.57 33.52
N VAL A 25 -32.09 4.27 33.96
CA VAL A 25 -30.92 5.16 33.78
C VAL A 25 -30.52 5.26 32.30
N LEU A 26 -30.53 4.14 31.57
CA LEU A 26 -30.14 4.11 30.16
C LEU A 26 -31.06 4.95 29.25
N PRO A 27 -32.40 4.84 29.32
CA PRO A 27 -33.32 5.72 28.60
C PRO A 27 -33.18 7.19 29.01
N SER A 28 -33.03 7.50 30.31
CA SER A 28 -32.88 8.89 30.77
C SER A 28 -31.62 9.56 30.23
N ILE A 29 -30.49 8.85 30.17
CA ILE A 29 -29.26 9.34 29.53
C ILE A 29 -29.51 9.62 28.04
N LEU A 30 -30.17 8.69 27.33
CA LEU A 30 -30.45 8.83 25.91
C LEU A 30 -31.38 10.01 25.61
N ILE A 31 -32.48 10.14 26.37
CA ILE A 31 -33.45 11.23 26.24
C ILE A 31 -32.78 12.57 26.52
N PHE A 32 -31.98 12.67 27.58
CA PHE A 32 -31.26 13.91 27.90
C PHE A 32 -30.18 14.23 26.84
N TYR A 33 -29.48 13.22 26.33
CA TYR A 33 -28.50 13.40 25.26
C TYR A 33 -29.15 13.89 23.97
N LEU A 34 -30.28 13.31 23.59
CA LEU A 34 -31.10 13.77 22.48
C LEU A 34 -31.57 15.22 22.72
N GLY A 35 -32.18 15.51 23.88
CA GLY A 35 -32.68 16.83 24.25
C GLY A 35 -31.61 17.93 24.31
N SER A 36 -30.39 17.62 24.72
CA SER A 36 -29.25 18.56 24.81
C SER A 36 -28.53 18.83 23.46
N GLY A 37 -29.10 18.35 22.35
CA GLY A 37 -28.60 18.59 20.99
C GLY A 37 -27.77 17.45 20.40
N GLY A 38 -27.76 16.26 21.02
CA GLY A 38 -27.13 15.04 20.50
C GLY A 38 -27.70 14.53 19.18
N TRP A 39 -28.89 15.01 18.77
CA TRP A 39 -29.48 14.75 17.45
C TRP A 39 -28.54 15.06 16.28
N LYS A 40 -27.73 16.13 16.38
CA LYS A 40 -26.74 16.46 15.34
C LYS A 40 -25.71 15.34 15.16
N PHE A 41 -25.26 14.73 16.26
CA PHE A 41 -24.31 13.62 16.20
C PHE A 41 -24.93 12.36 15.61
N ILE A 42 -26.16 12.01 16.00
CA ILE A 42 -26.86 10.84 15.45
C ILE A 42 -27.10 11.02 13.94
N HIS A 43 -27.46 12.23 13.51
CA HIS A 43 -27.62 12.54 12.09
C HIS A 43 -26.31 12.38 11.30
N ILE A 44 -25.19 12.90 11.84
CA ILE A 44 -23.85 12.73 11.24
C ILE A 44 -23.45 11.25 11.22
N PHE A 45 -23.68 10.54 12.32
CA PHE A 45 -23.37 9.12 12.44
C PHE A 45 -24.16 8.28 11.44
N ALA A 46 -25.48 8.50 11.33
CA ALA A 46 -26.33 7.82 10.36
C ALA A 46 -25.90 8.09 8.90
N LYS A 47 -25.42 9.31 8.60
CA LYS A 47 -24.85 9.62 7.27
C LYS A 47 -23.49 8.97 7.01
N THR A 48 -22.70 8.69 8.05
CA THR A 48 -21.31 8.22 7.93
C THR A 48 -21.19 6.70 8.07
N ILE A 49 -22.09 6.06 8.82
CA ILE A 49 -22.03 4.64 9.16
C ILE A 49 -22.06 3.73 7.93
N GLY A 50 -22.77 4.11 6.87
CA GLY A 50 -22.79 3.35 5.62
C GLY A 50 -21.41 3.22 4.98
N ARG A 51 -20.65 4.33 4.93
CA ARG A 51 -19.26 4.34 4.44
C ARG A 51 -18.36 3.49 5.33
N ASP A 52 -18.48 3.64 6.64
CA ASP A 52 -17.61 2.96 7.59
C ASP A 52 -17.87 1.45 7.64
N VAL A 53 -19.13 1.02 7.56
CA VAL A 53 -19.51 -0.40 7.43
C VAL A 53 -19.02 -0.98 6.11
N HIS A 54 -19.13 -0.24 5.01
CA HIS A 54 -18.57 -0.66 3.73
C HIS A 54 -17.05 -0.85 3.81
N ALA A 55 -16.34 0.14 4.36
CA ALA A 55 -14.90 0.08 4.57
C ALA A 55 -14.51 -1.12 5.46
N ALA A 56 -15.23 -1.34 6.57
CA ALA A 56 -15.02 -2.49 7.45
C ALA A 56 -15.24 -3.81 6.70
N GLY A 57 -16.30 -3.93 5.89
CA GLY A 57 -16.56 -5.10 5.06
C GLY A 57 -15.45 -5.38 4.05
N VAL A 58 -14.95 -4.34 3.36
CA VAL A 58 -13.81 -4.45 2.44
C VAL A 58 -12.55 -4.90 3.19
N LEU A 59 -12.24 -4.30 4.33
CA LEU A 59 -11.07 -4.65 5.13
C LEU A 59 -11.12 -6.09 5.64
N ILE A 60 -12.28 -6.55 6.13
CA ILE A 60 -12.49 -7.93 6.56
C ILE A 60 -12.26 -8.89 5.39
N LYS A 61 -12.83 -8.58 4.21
CA LYS A 61 -12.65 -9.37 2.99
C LYS A 61 -11.19 -9.43 2.57
N VAL A 62 -10.47 -8.30 2.56
CA VAL A 62 -9.04 -8.25 2.21
C VAL A 62 -8.23 -9.07 3.21
N LYS A 63 -8.43 -8.88 4.51
CA LYS A 63 -7.73 -9.65 5.56
C LYS A 63 -7.96 -11.15 5.41
N TRP A 64 -9.20 -11.56 5.13
CA TRP A 64 -9.52 -12.97 4.92
C TRP A 64 -8.81 -13.53 3.68
N ASN A 65 -8.82 -12.81 2.56
CA ASN A 65 -8.14 -13.24 1.34
C ASN A 65 -6.63 -13.35 1.54
N VAL A 66 -5.99 -12.36 2.18
CA VAL A 66 -4.56 -12.41 2.51
C VAL A 66 -4.25 -13.61 3.40
N LYS A 67 -5.03 -13.83 4.48
CA LYS A 67 -4.85 -14.97 5.38
C LYS A 67 -4.96 -16.31 4.64
N ARG A 68 -5.90 -16.42 3.70
CA ARG A 68 -6.06 -17.62 2.85
C ARG A 68 -4.82 -17.84 1.98
N HIS A 69 -4.33 -16.82 1.28
CA HIS A 69 -3.15 -16.95 0.42
C HIS A 69 -1.88 -17.28 1.20
N LEU A 70 -1.71 -16.70 2.40
CA LEU A 70 -0.59 -17.05 3.30
C LEU A 70 -0.67 -18.51 3.75
N ARG A 71 -1.86 -19.00 4.15
CA ARG A 71 -2.05 -20.40 4.55
C ARG A 71 -1.75 -21.38 3.42
N GLU A 72 -2.10 -21.02 2.19
CA GLU A 72 -1.87 -21.82 0.99
C GLU A 72 -0.48 -21.61 0.36
N ARG A 73 0.39 -20.79 0.99
CA ARG A 73 1.72 -20.41 0.51
C ARG A 73 1.71 -19.91 -0.95
N ASN A 74 0.68 -19.16 -1.31
CA ASN A 74 0.59 -18.56 -2.64
C ASN A 74 1.48 -17.31 -2.69
N THR A 75 2.46 -17.31 -3.58
CA THR A 75 3.31 -16.14 -3.85
C THR A 75 2.61 -15.15 -4.79
N LEU A 76 3.05 -13.88 -4.81
CA LEU A 76 2.47 -12.89 -5.74
C LEU A 76 2.56 -13.32 -7.21
N PRO A 77 3.70 -13.86 -7.72
CA PRO A 77 3.76 -14.39 -9.08
C PRO A 77 2.71 -15.48 -9.36
N LYS A 78 2.44 -16.36 -8.39
CA LYS A 78 1.43 -17.42 -8.52
C LYS A 78 0.01 -16.85 -8.62
N ILE A 79 -0.31 -15.86 -7.79
CA ILE A 79 -1.61 -15.16 -7.81
C ILE A 79 -1.77 -14.38 -9.13
N PHE A 80 -0.69 -13.74 -9.59
CA PHE A 80 -0.66 -13.02 -10.85
C PHE A 80 -0.85 -13.95 -12.04
N ALA A 81 -0.13 -15.07 -12.10
CA ALA A 81 -0.28 -16.08 -13.15
C ALA A 81 -1.72 -16.61 -13.23
N GLU A 82 -2.39 -16.85 -12.10
CA GLU A 82 -3.80 -17.22 -12.08
C GLU A 82 -4.71 -16.14 -12.68
N THR A 83 -4.39 -14.87 -12.40
CA THR A 83 -5.13 -13.73 -12.94
C THR A 83 -4.93 -13.62 -14.46
N VAL A 84 -3.71 -13.82 -14.95
CA VAL A 84 -3.38 -13.84 -16.39
C VAL A 84 -4.13 -14.97 -17.09
N ARG A 85 -4.21 -16.17 -16.49
CA ARG A 85 -4.99 -17.28 -17.06
C ARG A 85 -6.48 -16.95 -17.23
N ARG A 86 -7.07 -16.25 -16.27
CA ARG A 86 -8.50 -15.91 -16.30
C ARG A 86 -8.81 -14.66 -17.12
N HIS A 87 -7.89 -13.71 -17.19
CA HIS A 87 -8.15 -12.34 -17.66
C HIS A 87 -7.03 -11.77 -18.53
N GLY A 88 -6.28 -12.61 -19.24
CA GLY A 88 -5.06 -12.22 -19.98
C GLY A 88 -5.24 -11.02 -20.90
N ASP A 89 -6.39 -10.90 -21.56
CA ASP A 89 -6.66 -9.84 -22.54
C ASP A 89 -7.24 -8.56 -21.91
N LYS A 90 -7.59 -8.60 -20.61
CA LYS A 90 -8.02 -7.39 -19.90
C LYS A 90 -6.82 -6.46 -19.66
N THR A 91 -7.09 -5.16 -19.71
CA THR A 91 -6.11 -4.13 -19.33
C THR A 91 -5.70 -4.29 -17.86
N ALA A 92 -4.40 -4.42 -17.62
CA ALA A 92 -3.79 -4.51 -16.30
C ALA A 92 -3.24 -3.15 -15.84
N LEU A 93 -2.57 -2.42 -16.75
CA LEU A 93 -1.94 -1.13 -16.47
C LEU A 93 -2.36 -0.09 -17.49
N ILE A 94 -2.50 1.14 -17.03
CA ILE A 94 -2.71 2.33 -17.87
C ILE A 94 -1.71 3.38 -17.38
N PHE A 95 -0.85 3.85 -18.26
CA PHE A 95 0.06 4.94 -17.94
C PHE A 95 -0.54 6.27 -18.39
N GLU A 96 -1.04 7.06 -17.42
CA GLU A 96 -1.80 8.29 -17.69
C GLU A 96 -1.06 9.29 -18.58
N GLY A 97 0.27 9.43 -18.40
CA GLY A 97 1.07 10.41 -19.14
C GLY A 97 1.13 10.19 -20.66
N THR A 98 0.89 8.96 -21.13
CA THR A 98 0.92 8.63 -22.57
C THR A 98 -0.38 7.98 -23.06
N GLY A 99 -1.25 7.56 -22.14
CA GLY A 99 -2.39 6.70 -22.45
C GLY A 99 -2.04 5.26 -22.80
N GLU A 100 -0.75 4.86 -22.70
CA GLU A 100 -0.30 3.49 -22.95
C GLU A 100 -1.07 2.51 -22.04
N LYS A 101 -1.49 1.39 -22.63
CA LYS A 101 -2.20 0.33 -21.92
C LYS A 101 -1.50 -0.99 -22.11
N TRP A 102 -1.31 -1.72 -21.02
CA TRP A 102 -0.79 -3.09 -21.06
C TRP A 102 -1.87 -4.05 -20.59
N SER A 103 -2.08 -5.13 -21.33
CA SER A 103 -2.89 -6.25 -20.87
C SER A 103 -2.16 -7.08 -19.80
N PHE A 104 -2.90 -7.91 -19.07
CA PHE A 104 -2.30 -8.87 -18.13
C PHE A 104 -1.30 -9.79 -18.84
N ARG A 105 -1.60 -10.21 -20.08
CA ARG A 105 -0.72 -11.04 -20.91
C ARG A 105 0.59 -10.31 -21.26
N GLN A 106 0.52 -9.07 -21.73
CA GLN A 106 1.70 -8.28 -22.08
C GLN A 106 2.60 -8.02 -20.87
N LEU A 107 1.99 -7.75 -19.71
CA LEU A 107 2.72 -7.59 -18.46
C LEU A 107 3.40 -8.90 -18.01
N ASP A 108 2.74 -10.05 -18.21
CA ASP A 108 3.32 -11.36 -17.92
C ASP A 108 4.52 -11.67 -18.82
N GLU A 109 4.39 -11.44 -20.13
CA GLU A 109 5.46 -11.64 -21.11
C GLU A 109 6.67 -10.73 -20.82
N TYR A 110 6.43 -9.46 -20.50
CA TYR A 110 7.51 -8.56 -20.11
C TYR A 110 8.20 -9.00 -18.82
N SER A 111 7.43 -9.33 -17.78
CA SER A 111 8.01 -9.80 -16.51
C SER A 111 8.76 -11.14 -16.66
N ASN A 112 8.32 -12.04 -17.55
CA ASN A 112 9.06 -13.27 -17.88
C ASN A 112 10.41 -12.94 -18.55
N ARG A 113 10.46 -11.96 -19.46
CA ARG A 113 11.72 -11.52 -20.05
C ARG A 113 12.68 -10.93 -19.02
N VAL A 114 12.17 -10.14 -18.07
CA VAL A 114 12.98 -9.61 -16.96
C VAL A 114 13.54 -10.74 -16.09
N ALA A 115 12.69 -11.68 -15.68
CA ALA A 115 13.09 -12.85 -14.89
C ALA A 115 14.23 -13.64 -15.58
N ASN A 116 14.04 -13.95 -16.86
CA ASN A 116 15.05 -14.68 -17.65
C ASN A 116 16.35 -13.89 -17.79
N LEU A 117 16.28 -12.57 -17.98
CA LEU A 117 17.47 -11.73 -18.04
C LEU A 117 18.25 -11.76 -16.71
N LEU A 118 17.58 -11.64 -15.57
CA LEU A 118 18.23 -11.68 -14.27
C LEU A 118 18.84 -13.05 -13.97
N LEU A 119 18.14 -14.14 -14.30
CA LEU A 119 18.71 -15.49 -14.21
C LEU A 119 19.97 -15.65 -15.06
N GLN A 120 19.97 -15.15 -16.30
CA GLN A 120 21.15 -15.17 -17.17
C GLN A 120 22.32 -14.33 -16.62
N ARG A 121 22.02 -13.32 -15.80
CA ARG A 121 23.03 -12.48 -15.12
C ARG A 121 23.47 -13.07 -13.78
N GLY A 122 22.98 -14.25 -13.40
CA GLY A 122 23.41 -14.97 -12.20
C GLY A 122 22.73 -14.54 -10.91
N PHE A 123 21.60 -13.81 -10.99
CA PHE A 123 20.82 -13.49 -9.80
C PHE A 123 20.11 -14.74 -9.27
N VAL A 124 20.09 -14.88 -7.95
CA VAL A 124 19.44 -15.99 -7.25
C VAL A 124 18.40 -15.47 -6.26
N GLU A 125 17.58 -16.39 -5.74
CA GLU A 125 16.60 -16.07 -4.68
C GLU A 125 17.28 -15.42 -3.47
N GLY A 126 16.66 -14.36 -2.95
CA GLY A 126 17.19 -13.55 -1.84
C GLY A 126 18.15 -12.43 -2.26
N ASP A 127 18.56 -12.38 -3.52
CA ASP A 127 19.34 -11.24 -4.01
C ASP A 127 18.46 -9.98 -4.08
N VAL A 128 19.06 -8.82 -3.81
CA VAL A 128 18.38 -7.54 -3.86
C VAL A 128 18.80 -6.75 -5.10
N VAL A 129 17.83 -6.18 -5.81
CA VAL A 129 18.04 -5.24 -6.92
C VAL A 129 17.30 -3.95 -6.61
N ALA A 130 18.03 -2.83 -6.64
CA ALA A 130 17.44 -1.51 -6.45
C ALA A 130 16.78 -1.02 -7.74
N LEU A 131 15.53 -0.58 -7.64
CA LEU A 131 14.76 0.00 -8.74
C LEU A 131 14.63 1.51 -8.50
N PHE A 132 15.34 2.31 -9.30
CA PHE A 132 15.44 3.76 -9.17
C PHE A 132 15.06 4.45 -10.48
N MET A 133 13.76 4.63 -10.71
CA MET A 133 13.24 5.20 -11.95
C MET A 133 11.88 5.85 -11.74
N GLU A 134 11.45 6.68 -12.68
CA GLU A 134 10.12 7.29 -12.64
C GLU A 134 8.99 6.28 -12.88
N SER A 135 7.79 6.61 -12.41
CA SER A 135 6.58 5.81 -12.61
C SER A 135 6.31 5.56 -14.09
N ARG A 136 6.26 4.29 -14.49
CA ARG A 136 5.92 3.82 -15.85
C ARG A 136 5.43 2.37 -15.83
N SER A 137 4.81 1.92 -16.91
CA SER A 137 4.29 0.54 -17.07
C SER A 137 5.37 -0.53 -16.78
N GLN A 138 6.60 -0.31 -17.24
CA GLN A 138 7.73 -1.21 -17.08
C GLN A 138 8.13 -1.41 -15.61
N TYR A 139 7.86 -0.44 -14.73
CA TYR A 139 8.22 -0.53 -13.31
C TYR A 139 7.58 -1.76 -12.65
N VAL A 140 6.28 -1.96 -12.89
CA VAL A 140 5.52 -3.10 -12.37
C VAL A 140 6.02 -4.41 -12.99
N GLY A 141 6.37 -4.38 -14.27
CA GLY A 141 6.92 -5.53 -14.98
C GLY A 141 8.30 -5.95 -14.46
N LEU A 142 9.17 -4.99 -14.13
CA LEU A 142 10.47 -5.23 -13.52
C LEU A 142 10.32 -5.88 -12.14
N TRP A 143 9.46 -5.31 -11.31
CA TRP A 143 9.13 -5.85 -10.00
C TRP A 143 8.55 -7.27 -10.06
N LEU A 144 7.58 -7.53 -10.94
CA LEU A 144 7.03 -8.88 -11.13
C LEU A 144 8.07 -9.87 -11.64
N GLY A 145 8.98 -9.44 -12.53
CA GLY A 145 10.06 -10.28 -13.04
C GLY A 145 11.04 -10.69 -11.95
N MET A 146 11.42 -9.75 -11.07
CA MET A 146 12.24 -10.04 -9.88
C MET A 146 11.52 -11.02 -8.93
N ALA A 147 10.25 -10.73 -8.62
CA ALA A 147 9.45 -11.57 -7.73
C ALA A 147 9.28 -13.01 -8.25
N LYS A 148 9.22 -13.21 -9.58
CA LYS A 148 9.11 -14.54 -10.22
C LYS A 148 10.29 -15.47 -9.93
N ILE A 149 11.47 -14.90 -9.67
CA ILE A 149 12.71 -15.66 -9.41
C ILE A 149 13.19 -15.51 -7.96
N GLY A 150 12.37 -14.94 -7.09
CA GLY A 150 12.71 -14.73 -5.68
C GLY A 150 13.72 -13.62 -5.43
N VAL A 151 13.97 -12.75 -6.40
CA VAL A 151 14.80 -11.55 -6.23
C VAL A 151 13.96 -10.45 -5.57
N GLU A 152 14.52 -9.82 -4.56
CA GLU A 152 13.91 -8.71 -3.85
C GLU A 152 14.13 -7.39 -4.60
N ALA A 153 13.07 -6.62 -4.78
CA ALA A 153 13.16 -5.30 -5.38
C ALA A 153 13.20 -4.22 -4.29
N ALA A 154 14.31 -3.51 -4.17
CA ALA A 154 14.38 -2.31 -3.34
C ALA A 154 13.81 -1.12 -4.14
N LEU A 155 12.57 -0.75 -3.83
CA LEU A 155 11.84 0.32 -4.53
C LEU A 155 12.31 1.69 -4.02
N ILE A 156 13.34 2.27 -4.64
CA ILE A 156 13.95 3.52 -4.21
C ILE A 156 13.18 4.69 -4.83
N ASN A 157 12.78 5.65 -3.99
CA ASN A 157 12.09 6.86 -4.44
C ASN A 157 13.01 7.72 -5.34
N PHE A 158 12.61 7.89 -6.60
CA PHE A 158 13.36 8.64 -7.62
C PHE A 158 13.52 10.15 -7.31
N ASN A 159 12.79 10.69 -6.32
CA ASN A 159 12.93 12.07 -5.86
C ASN A 159 14.09 12.28 -4.87
N LEU A 160 14.68 11.21 -4.33
CA LEU A 160 15.80 11.31 -3.39
C LEU A 160 17.06 11.82 -4.09
N ARG A 161 17.88 12.58 -3.36
CA ARG A 161 19.12 13.20 -3.84
C ARG A 161 20.24 13.02 -2.80
N LEU A 162 21.48 13.11 -3.28
CA LEU A 162 22.69 13.18 -2.45
C LEU A 162 22.73 12.10 -1.36
N GLU A 163 23.02 12.50 -0.12
CA GLU A 163 23.24 11.61 1.02
C GLU A 163 22.04 10.70 1.31
N ALA A 164 20.80 11.20 1.16
CA ALA A 164 19.61 10.39 1.39
C ALA A 164 19.49 9.25 0.36
N LEU A 165 19.81 9.53 -0.91
CA LEU A 165 19.82 8.50 -1.94
C LEU A 165 20.93 7.47 -1.69
N VAL A 166 22.14 7.93 -1.39
CA VAL A 166 23.28 7.05 -1.08
C VAL A 166 22.92 6.16 0.10
N HIS A 167 22.39 6.74 1.17
CA HIS A 167 21.95 5.99 2.35
C HIS A 167 20.94 4.89 1.99
N CYS A 168 19.87 5.22 1.26
CA CYS A 168 18.85 4.25 0.85
C CYS A 168 19.41 3.11 -0.02
N VAL A 169 20.30 3.42 -0.96
CA VAL A 169 20.94 2.40 -1.80
C VAL A 169 21.88 1.52 -0.96
N THR A 170 22.67 2.11 -0.07
CA THR A 170 23.59 1.37 0.80
C THR A 170 22.85 0.42 1.75
N ILE A 171 21.79 0.88 2.43
CA ILE A 171 21.04 0.03 3.37
C ILE A 171 20.27 -1.09 2.66
N SER A 172 19.95 -0.93 1.37
CA SER A 172 19.22 -1.94 0.61
C SER A 172 20.04 -3.21 0.34
N ASN A 173 21.38 -3.14 0.49
CA ASN A 173 22.28 -4.24 0.13
C ASN A 173 22.08 -4.75 -1.31
N ALA A 174 21.64 -3.85 -2.22
CA ALA A 174 21.37 -4.19 -3.61
C ALA A 174 22.65 -4.58 -4.34
N LYS A 175 22.62 -5.74 -5.01
CA LYS A 175 23.72 -6.22 -5.87
C LYS A 175 23.77 -5.49 -7.21
N ALA A 176 22.65 -4.90 -7.63
CA ALA A 176 22.57 -4.10 -8.84
C ALA A 176 21.50 -3.01 -8.71
N VAL A 177 21.61 -2.01 -9.58
CA VAL A 177 20.63 -0.92 -9.72
C VAL A 177 20.07 -0.93 -11.13
N VAL A 178 18.74 -1.00 -11.25
CA VAL A 178 18.02 -0.67 -12.48
C VAL A 178 17.56 0.78 -12.36
N PHE A 179 18.04 1.63 -13.28
CA PHE A 179 17.68 3.04 -13.28
C PHE A 179 17.09 3.47 -14.62
N GLY A 180 16.23 4.48 -14.57
CA GLY A 180 15.60 5.05 -15.75
C GLY A 180 16.59 5.89 -16.58
N SER A 181 16.49 5.83 -17.90
CA SER A 181 17.36 6.60 -18.80
C SER A 181 17.24 8.11 -18.60
N GLU A 182 16.12 8.60 -18.08
CA GLU A 182 15.90 9.99 -17.66
C GLU A 182 16.93 10.48 -16.63
N LEU A 183 17.51 9.58 -15.86
CA LEU A 183 18.49 9.90 -14.81
C LEU A 183 19.93 9.99 -15.33
N THR A 184 20.21 9.56 -16.57
CA THR A 184 21.57 9.62 -17.14
C THR A 184 22.09 11.05 -17.36
N LYS A 185 21.19 12.05 -17.48
CA LYS A 185 21.57 13.47 -17.67
C LYS A 185 21.76 14.23 -16.36
N GLY A 186 21.49 13.60 -15.21
CA GLY A 186 21.66 14.21 -13.89
C GLY A 186 23.12 14.46 -13.51
N GLU A 187 24.06 13.74 -14.14
CA GLU A 187 25.51 13.91 -13.89
C GLU A 187 26.04 15.30 -14.28
N GLU A 188 25.46 15.95 -15.29
CA GLU A 188 25.99 17.22 -15.84
C GLU A 188 25.45 18.48 -15.13
N ARG A 189 24.30 18.38 -14.45
CA ARG A 189 23.70 19.54 -13.75
C ARG A 189 24.17 19.68 -12.29
N GLY A 190 24.93 18.71 -11.78
CA GLY A 190 25.59 18.74 -10.48
C GLY A 190 27.09 19.07 -10.61
N GLY A 191 27.43 20.18 -11.24
CA GLY A 191 28.81 20.65 -11.33
C GLY A 191 29.37 21.03 -9.95
N GLY A 192 30.14 20.12 -9.35
CA GLY A 192 30.87 20.42 -8.12
C GLY A 192 31.47 19.25 -7.35
N GLY A 193 32.02 18.23 -8.02
CA GLY A 193 32.80 17.20 -7.30
C GLY A 193 33.00 15.91 -8.07
N ARG A 194 34.07 15.85 -8.85
CA ARG A 194 34.53 14.60 -9.51
C ARG A 194 34.77 13.52 -8.46
N ARG A 195 34.10 12.38 -8.57
CA ARG A 195 34.67 11.04 -8.34
C ARG A 195 33.76 10.03 -9.04
N GLY A 196 34.21 9.60 -10.22
CA GLY A 196 33.47 8.70 -11.09
C GLY A 196 33.19 7.35 -10.44
N TRP A 197 31.95 6.90 -10.60
CA TRP A 197 31.58 5.51 -10.41
C TRP A 197 32.19 4.69 -11.54
N ARG A 198 33.30 4.01 -11.24
CA ARG A 198 33.89 3.01 -12.12
C ARG A 198 33.37 1.65 -11.63
N SER A 199 32.52 1.03 -12.44
CA SER A 199 32.13 -0.36 -12.27
C SER A 199 33.38 -1.25 -12.20
N ARG A 200 33.44 -2.07 -11.16
CA ARG A 200 34.21 -3.31 -11.12
C ARG A 200 33.22 -4.46 -11.02
#